data_AF-A0A3C0MHU7-F1
#
_entry.id   AF-A0A3C0MHU7-F1
#
_cell.length_a   1.000
_cell.length_b   1.000
_cell.length_c   1.000
_cell.angle_alpha   90.00
_cell.angle_beta   90.00
_cell.angle_gamma   90.00
#
_symmetry.space_group_name_H-M   'P 1'
#
loop_
_entity.id
_entity.type
_entity.pdbx_description
1 polymer ?
#
loop_
_entity_poly.entity_id
_entity_poly.type
_entity_poly.pdbx_seq_one_letter_code
_entity_poly.pdbx_strand_id
1 'polypeptide(L)'
;MTLAPMSPSEFEAALRQIGALRYHDKHPFHRLLHGGKLTLRQVQAWALNRYVYQARIPVKDALIIARLPTPELRRAWRSRLIDHDGTQDGEGGIARW
;
A
#
# COMPACT_ATOMS: atom_id res chain seq x y z
N MET A 1 -6.50 27.49 -22.46
CA MET A 1 -5.55 27.93 -21.41
C MET A 1 -4.77 26.71 -20.95
N THR A 2 -3.47 26.65 -21.24
CA THR A 2 -2.56 25.68 -20.63
C THR A 2 -2.33 26.10 -19.19
N LEU A 3 -2.70 25.24 -18.23
CA LEU A 3 -2.38 25.46 -16.83
C LEU A 3 -0.85 25.42 -16.67
N ALA A 4 -0.30 26.44 -16.00
CA ALA A 4 1.11 26.40 -15.63
C ALA A 4 1.35 25.17 -14.73
N PRO A 5 2.48 24.46 -14.88
CA PRO A 5 2.81 23.35 -14.01
C PRO A 5 3.01 23.84 -12.58
N MET A 6 2.50 23.07 -11.62
CA MET A 6 2.70 23.33 -10.19
C MET A 6 4.19 23.29 -9.84
N SER A 7 4.61 24.10 -8.88
CA SER A 7 5.88 23.89 -8.21
C SER A 7 5.89 22.54 -7.46
N PRO A 8 7.07 21.99 -7.12
CA PRO A 8 7.16 20.72 -6.39
C PRO A 8 6.37 20.70 -5.06
N SER A 9 6.39 21.80 -4.31
CA SER A 9 5.67 21.92 -3.04
C SER A 9 4.15 21.98 -3.23
N GLU A 10 3.68 22.73 -4.23
CA GLU A 10 2.26 22.78 -4.58
C GLU A 10 1.77 21.42 -5.07
N PHE A 11 2.58 20.71 -5.85
CA PHE A 11 2.24 19.37 -6.32
C PHE A 11 2.18 18.37 -5.18
N GLU A 12 3.13 18.38 -4.25
CA GLU A 12 3.07 17.54 -3.04
C GLU A 12 1.82 17.85 -2.20
N ALA A 13 1.50 19.13 -1.99
CA ALA A 13 0.30 19.54 -1.28
C ALA A 13 -0.98 19.01 -1.95
N ALA A 14 -1.04 19.06 -3.28
CA ALA A 14 -2.15 18.49 -4.04
C ALA A 14 -2.27 16.97 -3.87
N LEU A 15 -1.16 16.23 -3.90
CA LEU A 15 -1.16 14.78 -3.64
C LEU A 15 -1.64 14.45 -2.22
N ARG A 16 -1.20 15.22 -1.22
CA ARG A 16 -1.63 15.05 0.19
C ARG A 16 -3.12 15.36 0.37
N GLN A 17 -3.66 16.34 -0.35
CA GLN A 17 -5.07 16.66 -0.32
C GLN A 17 -5.94 15.49 -0.80
N ILE A 18 -5.50 14.73 -1.81
CA ILE A 18 -6.20 13.51 -2.24
C ILE A 18 -6.27 12.52 -1.07
N GLY A 19 -5.15 12.30 -0.36
CA GLY A 19 -5.12 11.45 0.82
C GLY A 19 -6.10 11.91 1.91
N ALA A 20 -6.11 13.20 2.23
CA ALA A 20 -6.99 13.78 3.24
C ALA A 20 -8.49 13.55 2.94
N LEU A 21 -8.85 13.57 1.64
CA LEU A 21 -10.24 13.46 1.19
C LEU A 21 -10.66 12.01 0.87
N ARG A 22 -9.75 11.17 0.37
CA ARG A 22 -10.09 9.91 -0.31
C ARG A 22 -9.40 8.67 0.26
N TYR A 23 -8.49 8.82 1.21
CA TYR A 23 -7.83 7.65 1.79
C TYR A 23 -8.86 6.77 2.52
N HIS A 24 -8.61 5.45 2.54
CA HIS A 24 -9.60 4.47 3.00
C HIS A 24 -9.91 4.56 4.49
N ASP A 25 -9.16 5.35 5.25
CA ASP A 25 -9.39 5.55 6.67
C ASP A 25 -10.71 6.26 6.92
N LYS A 26 -11.19 7.01 5.92
CA LYS A 26 -12.50 7.67 5.93
C LYS A 26 -13.66 6.72 5.63
N HIS A 27 -13.40 5.52 5.11
CA HIS A 27 -14.45 4.57 4.74
C HIS A 27 -15.21 4.08 6.00
N PRO A 28 -16.56 3.98 5.98
CA PRO A 28 -17.34 3.54 7.14
C PRO A 28 -16.86 2.22 7.75
N PHE A 29 -16.51 1.24 6.92
CA PHE A 29 -15.97 -0.04 7.38
C PHE A 29 -14.68 0.12 8.20
N HIS A 30 -13.77 1.00 7.78
CA HIS A 30 -12.51 1.23 8.49
C HIS A 30 -12.76 1.90 9.86
N ARG A 31 -13.72 2.84 9.93
CA ARG A 31 -14.15 3.44 11.20
C ARG A 31 -14.76 2.41 12.15
N LEU A 32 -15.57 1.48 11.65
CA LEU A 32 -16.14 0.39 12.45
C LEU A 32 -15.05 -0.58 12.96
N LEU A 33 -14.08 -0.91 12.10
CA LEU A 33 -12.96 -1.77 12.44
C LEU A 33 -12.13 -1.17 13.60
N HIS A 34 -11.65 0.07 13.44
CA HIS A 34 -10.84 0.73 14.48
C HIS A 34 -11.65 1.16 15.70
N GLY A 35 -12.95 1.37 15.56
CA GLY A 35 -13.86 1.65 16.67
C GLY A 35 -14.29 0.41 17.47
N GLY A 36 -13.82 -0.79 17.11
CA GLY A 36 -14.17 -2.04 17.78
C GLY A 36 -15.65 -2.42 17.66
N LYS A 37 -16.32 -2.00 16.58
CA LYS A 37 -17.77 -2.18 16.38
C LYS A 37 -18.13 -3.33 15.42
N LEU A 38 -17.14 -4.01 14.87
CA LEU A 38 -17.36 -5.16 14.00
C LEU A 38 -17.58 -6.43 14.81
N THR A 39 -18.43 -7.31 14.27
CA THR A 39 -18.53 -8.69 14.73
C THR A 39 -17.28 -9.47 14.36
N LEU A 40 -17.04 -10.60 15.05
CA LEU A 40 -15.92 -11.50 14.74
C LEU A 40 -15.92 -11.91 13.25
N ARG A 41 -17.08 -12.25 12.69
CA ARG A 41 -17.20 -12.67 11.27
C ARG A 41 -16.81 -11.55 10.30
N GLN A 42 -17.12 -10.29 10.61
CA GLN A 42 -16.73 -9.15 9.78
C GLN A 42 -15.22 -8.90 9.84
N VAL A 43 -14.59 -9.06 11.02
CA VAL A 43 -13.14 -8.97 11.15
C VAL A 43 -12.44 -10.11 10.40
N GLN A 44 -12.93 -11.35 10.52
CA GLN A 44 -12.41 -12.50 9.76
C GLN A 44 -12.53 -12.28 8.25
N ALA A 45 -13.67 -11.79 7.77
CA ALA A 45 -13.84 -11.47 6.36
C ALA A 45 -12.86 -10.39 5.90
N TRP A 46 -12.66 -9.33 6.69
CA TRP A 46 -11.66 -8.30 6.39
C TRP A 46 -10.25 -8.89 6.35
N ALA A 47 -9.87 -9.70 7.33
CA ALA A 47 -8.53 -10.29 7.42
C ALA A 47 -8.23 -11.18 6.21
N LEU A 48 -9.17 -12.07 5.85
CA LEU A 48 -9.04 -12.96 4.68
C LEU A 48 -8.89 -12.17 3.37
N ASN A 49 -9.70 -11.14 3.17
CA ASN A 49 -9.62 -10.32 1.95
C ASN A 49 -8.36 -9.45 1.93
N ARG A 50 -7.93 -8.95 3.09
CA ARG A 50 -6.73 -8.12 3.19
C ARG A 50 -5.45 -8.94 3.05
N TYR A 51 -5.43 -10.21 3.46
CA TYR A 51 -4.36 -11.15 3.12
C TYR A 51 -4.13 -11.20 1.61
N VAL A 52 -5.19 -11.33 0.81
CA VAL A 52 -5.05 -11.35 -0.67
C VAL A 52 -4.41 -10.07 -1.18
N TYR A 53 -4.82 -8.90 -0.67
CA TYR A 53 -4.17 -7.64 -1.02
C TYR A 53 -2.68 -7.65 -0.67
N GLN A 54 -2.33 -8.06 0.55
CA GLN A 54 -0.95 -8.09 1.03
C GLN A 54 -0.07 -9.07 0.23
N ALA A 55 -0.57 -10.27 -0.05
CA ALA A 55 0.11 -11.28 -0.86
C ALA A 55 0.34 -10.83 -2.32
N ARG A 56 -0.44 -9.88 -2.83
CA ARG A 56 -0.26 -9.32 -4.19
C ARG A 56 0.67 -8.12 -4.25
N ILE A 57 0.95 -7.45 -3.13
CA ILE A 57 1.91 -6.32 -3.09
C ILE A 57 3.28 -6.69 -3.68
N PRO A 58 3.96 -7.78 -3.27
CA PRO A 58 5.28 -8.10 -3.82
C PRO A 58 5.22 -8.42 -5.32
N VAL A 59 4.18 -9.09 -5.79
CA VAL A 59 3.97 -9.33 -7.24
C VAL A 59 3.85 -8.00 -8.00
N LYS A 60 3.05 -7.07 -7.49
CA LYS A 60 2.91 -5.72 -8.06
C LYS A 60 4.23 -4.95 -8.03
N ASP A 61 5.01 -5.05 -6.95
CA ASP A 61 6.31 -4.38 -6.84
C ASP A 61 7.37 -4.99 -7.76
N ALA A 62 7.35 -6.31 -7.99
CA ALA A 62 8.20 -6.97 -8.97
C ALA A 62 7.91 -6.49 -10.41
N LEU A 63 6.63 -6.27 -10.76
CA LEU A 63 6.26 -5.68 -12.06
C LEU A 63 6.77 -4.24 -12.22
N ILE A 64 6.83 -3.46 -11.15
CA ILE A 64 7.44 -2.12 -11.18
C ILE A 64 8.95 -2.26 -11.40
N ILE A 65 9.62 -3.13 -10.64
CA ILE A 65 11.07 -3.37 -10.75
C ILE A 65 11.45 -3.76 -12.19
N ALA A 66 10.66 -4.62 -12.84
CA ALA A 66 10.88 -5.04 -14.22
C ALA A 66 10.85 -3.87 -15.23
N ARG A 67 10.21 -2.75 -14.89
CA ARG A 67 10.09 -1.56 -15.73
C ARG A 67 11.07 -0.43 -15.36
N LEU A 68 11.81 -0.55 -14.26
CA LEU A 68 12.73 0.51 -13.82
C LEU A 68 14.00 0.51 -14.68
N PRO A 69 14.40 1.66 -15.25
CA PRO A 69 15.42 1.73 -16.29
C PRO A 69 16.84 1.50 -15.77
N THR A 70 17.11 1.76 -14.49
CA THR A 70 18.46 1.70 -13.93
C THR A 70 18.59 0.67 -12.81
N PRO A 71 19.78 0.05 -12.65
CA PRO A 71 20.06 -0.82 -11.53
C PRO A 71 19.88 -0.13 -10.17
N GLU A 72 20.20 1.17 -10.06
CA GLU A 72 20.08 1.95 -8.82
C GLU A 72 18.63 2.00 -8.34
N LEU A 73 17.70 2.30 -9.26
CA LEU A 73 16.27 2.33 -8.96
C LEU A 73 15.73 0.94 -8.60
N ARG A 74 16.14 -0.10 -9.33
CA ARG A 74 15.76 -1.48 -9.00
C ARG A 74 16.26 -1.89 -7.62
N ARG A 75 17.51 -1.56 -7.28
CA ARG A 75 18.10 -1.87 -5.96
C ARG A 75 17.37 -1.15 -4.83
N ALA A 76 16.98 0.11 -5.03
CA ALA A 76 16.22 0.90 -4.06
C ALA A 76 14.78 0.37 -3.88
N TRP A 77 14.12 -0.08 -4.96
CA TRP A 77 12.76 -0.60 -4.89
C TRP A 77 12.67 -2.01 -4.30
N ARG A 78 13.73 -2.82 -4.45
CA ARG A 78 13.79 -4.22 -4.00
C ARG A 78 13.49 -4.40 -2.51
N SER A 79 13.81 -3.41 -1.66
CA SER A 79 13.56 -3.52 -0.21
C SER A 79 12.10 -3.82 0.09
N ARG A 80 11.17 -3.30 -0.73
CA ARG A 80 9.72 -3.55 -0.59
C ARG A 80 9.34 -5.01 -0.76
N LEU A 81 10.06 -5.76 -1.60
CA LEU A 81 9.88 -7.20 -1.74
C LEU A 81 10.32 -7.90 -0.46
N ILE A 82 11.52 -7.59 0.03
CA ILE A 82 12.07 -8.15 1.27
C ILE A 82 11.15 -7.86 2.46
N ASP A 83 10.59 -6.65 2.54
CA ASP A 83 9.65 -6.27 3.60
C ASP A 83 8.37 -7.13 3.61
N HIS A 84 7.92 -7.62 2.45
CA HIS A 84 6.69 -8.42 2.31
C HIS A 84 6.94 -9.93 2.34
N ASP A 85 7.92 -10.40 1.56
CA ASP A 85 8.23 -11.81 1.38
C ASP A 85 9.20 -12.35 2.44
N GLY A 86 9.94 -11.47 3.11
CA GLY A 86 11.06 -11.87 3.97
C GLY A 86 12.28 -12.30 3.15
N THR A 87 13.26 -12.89 3.83
CA THR A 87 14.42 -13.53 3.17
C THR A 87 14.41 -15.05 3.32
N GLN A 88 13.54 -15.58 4.19
CA GLN A 88 13.37 -16.99 4.48
C GLN A 88 11.88 -17.30 4.74
N ASP A 89 11.53 -18.58 4.69
CA ASP A 89 10.18 -19.05 4.98
C ASP A 89 9.76 -18.64 6.41
N GLY A 90 8.54 -18.13 6.54
CA GLY A 90 8.00 -17.65 7.82
C GLY A 90 8.43 -16.23 8.20
N GLU A 91 9.21 -15.54 7.37
CA GLU A 91 9.55 -14.12 7.55
C GLU A 91 8.63 -13.19 6.75
N GLY A 92 8.85 -11.88 6.89
CA GLY A 92 8.21 -10.86 6.07
C GLY A 92 6.82 -10.43 6.54
N GLY A 93 6.28 -9.44 5.86
CA GLY A 93 4.97 -8.87 6.15
C GLY A 93 3.81 -9.82 5.89
N ILE A 94 3.95 -10.78 4.97
CA ILE A 94 2.90 -11.75 4.63
C ILE A 94 2.75 -12.82 5.71
N ALA A 95 3.85 -13.30 6.31
CA ALA A 95 3.79 -14.31 7.38
C ALA A 95 3.10 -13.85 8.67
N ARG A 96 2.80 -12.54 8.79
CA ARG A 96 2.06 -11.94 9.92
C ARG A 96 0.54 -11.95 9.76
N TRP A 97 0.02 -12.50 8.67
CA TRP A 97 -1.42 -12.62 8.37
C TRP A 97 -1.90 -14.03 8.60
#